data_AF-A0A0S8C231-F1
#
_entry.id   AF-A0A0S8C231-F1
#
_cell.length_a   1.000
_cell.length_b   1.000
_cell.length_c   1.000
_cell.angle_alpha   90.00
_cell.angle_beta   90.00
_cell.angle_gamma   90.00
#
_symmetry.space_group_name_H-M   'P 1'
#
loop_
_entity.id
_entity.type
_entity.pdbx_description
1 polymer ?
#
loop_
_entity_poly.entity_id
_entity_poly.type
_entity_poly.pdbx_seq_one_letter_code
_entity_poly.pdbx_strand_id
1 'polypeptide(L)'
;MLAVLALGGFSLASLVIGLEAPTVVVRGTIDEVLRLVTDEGLKKPDQEAHRRKLLEETIGQHFDFEEMAKRSLAAHWRNRSEAEHREFVQLFQTLLSKTYAGKIENYSGEKVEYLKERLRDSYAEVQTTIVSQKTEISLDYRL
;
A
#
# COMPACT_ATOMS: atom_id res chain seq x y z
N MET A 1 16.41 11.47 -63.69
CA MET A 1 14.99 11.28 -63.33
C MET A 1 14.90 10.03 -62.46
N LEU A 2 14.33 10.18 -61.24
CA LEU A 2 13.95 9.18 -60.22
C LEU A 2 15.11 8.32 -59.64
N ALA A 3 15.61 8.52 -58.41
CA ALA A 3 15.01 8.47 -57.07
C ALA A 3 14.51 7.07 -56.66
N VAL A 4 15.29 6.35 -55.83
CA VAL A 4 14.75 5.38 -54.86
C VAL A 4 15.59 5.41 -53.56
N LEU A 5 14.89 5.83 -52.50
CA LEU A 5 15.23 5.77 -51.08
C LEU A 5 15.50 4.33 -50.61
N ALA A 6 16.48 4.13 -49.72
CA ALA A 6 16.59 2.89 -48.93
C ALA A 6 16.90 3.20 -47.45
N LEU A 7 15.80 3.21 -46.68
CA LEU A 7 15.62 2.87 -45.27
C LEU A 7 16.68 3.32 -44.25
N GLY A 8 16.40 4.44 -43.60
CA GLY A 8 16.86 4.68 -42.23
C GLY A 8 16.18 3.70 -41.28
N GLY A 9 16.98 2.95 -40.52
CA GLY A 9 16.52 2.08 -39.45
C GLY A 9 15.88 2.89 -38.34
N PHE A 10 14.54 2.92 -38.29
CA PHE A 10 13.81 3.31 -37.11
C PHE A 10 14.00 2.21 -36.05
N SER A 11 14.94 2.43 -35.13
CA SER A 11 14.99 1.68 -33.88
C SER A 11 13.75 2.04 -33.08
N LEU A 12 12.75 1.15 -33.07
CA LEU A 12 11.68 1.17 -32.08
C LEU A 12 12.33 0.93 -30.71
N ALA A 13 12.73 2.00 -30.04
CA ALA A 13 12.85 1.97 -28.60
C ALA A 13 11.44 1.77 -28.06
N SER A 14 11.08 0.52 -27.77
CA SER A 14 9.87 0.22 -27.00
C SER A 14 9.97 0.99 -25.69
N LEU A 15 9.18 2.05 -25.56
CA LEU A 15 8.93 2.68 -24.29
C LEU A 15 8.11 1.68 -23.48
N VAL A 16 8.78 0.75 -22.81
CA VAL A 16 8.17 0.00 -21.73
C VAL A 16 7.88 1.05 -20.67
N ILE A 17 6.63 1.53 -20.64
CA ILE A 17 6.07 2.21 -19.47
C ILE A 17 6.04 1.11 -18.41
N GLY A 18 7.14 0.98 -17.69
CA GLY A 18 7.32 -0.08 -16.70
C GLY A 18 6.28 0.08 -15.62
N LEU A 19 5.51 -0.99 -15.35
CA LEU A 19 4.92 -1.12 -14.03
C LEU A 19 6.07 -0.98 -13.03
N GLU A 20 5.93 -0.04 -12.09
CA GLU A 20 6.89 0.11 -11.00
C GLU A 20 7.04 -1.24 -10.26
N ALA A 21 8.26 -1.56 -9.84
CA ALA A 21 8.50 -2.79 -9.10
C ALA A 21 7.66 -2.80 -7.80
N PRO A 22 7.07 -3.94 -7.39
CA PRO A 22 6.26 -4.04 -6.17
C PRO A 22 6.92 -3.44 -4.94
N THR A 23 8.24 -3.65 -4.77
CA THR A 23 9.01 -3.07 -3.67
C THR A 23 9.05 -1.54 -3.72
N VAL A 24 9.07 -0.94 -4.92
CA VAL A 24 9.01 0.53 -5.09
C VAL A 24 7.65 1.06 -4.65
N VAL A 25 6.56 0.38 -5.03
CA VAL A 25 5.20 0.75 -4.61
C VAL A 25 5.06 0.69 -3.09
N VAL A 26 5.43 -0.45 -2.49
CA VAL A 26 5.36 -0.64 -1.02
C VAL A 26 6.22 0.40 -0.30
N ARG A 27 7.43 0.66 -0.80
CA ARG A 27 8.32 1.67 -0.22
C ARG A 27 7.71 3.07 -0.28
N GLY A 28 7.16 3.47 -1.43
CA GLY A 28 6.52 4.77 -1.59
C GLY A 28 5.38 4.98 -0.60
N THR A 29 4.53 3.96 -0.40
CA THR A 29 3.44 4.02 0.59
C THR A 29 3.96 4.14 2.01
N ILE A 30 4.98 3.35 2.38
CA ILE A 30 5.59 3.41 3.72
C ILE A 30 6.24 4.77 3.96
N ASP A 31 6.99 5.30 2.99
CA ASP A 31 7.65 6.60 3.10
C ASP A 31 6.64 7.73 3.31
N GLU A 32 5.49 7.70 2.61
CA GLU A 32 4.42 8.68 2.81
C GLU A 32 3.75 8.56 4.19
N VAL A 33 3.49 7.34 4.65
CA VAL A 33 2.98 7.11 6.01
C VAL A 33 3.96 7.65 7.05
N LEU A 34 5.25 7.37 6.89
CA LEU A 34 6.30 7.86 7.79
C LEU A 34 6.40 9.39 7.76
N ARG A 35 6.27 10.02 6.59
CA ARG A 35 6.21 11.47 6.44
C ARG A 35 5.05 12.07 7.26
N LEU A 36 3.87 11.47 7.18
CA LEU A 36 2.68 11.94 7.90
C LEU A 36 2.81 11.83 9.44
N VAL A 37 3.39 10.72 9.95
CA VAL A 37 3.55 10.55 11.40
C VAL A 37 4.74 11.29 11.98
N THR A 38 5.72 11.66 11.15
CA THR A 38 6.88 12.45 11.57
C THR A 38 6.69 13.96 11.41
N ASP A 39 5.66 14.40 10.70
CA ASP A 39 5.32 15.81 10.54
C ASP A 39 4.95 16.48 11.88
N GLU A 40 5.77 17.44 12.32
CA GLU A 40 5.61 18.14 13.60
C GLU A 40 4.32 18.98 13.67
N GLY A 41 3.78 19.42 12.53
CA GLY A 41 2.49 20.07 12.44
C GLY A 41 1.35 19.10 12.72
N LEU A 42 1.42 17.89 12.15
CA LEU A 42 0.42 16.84 12.32
C LEU A 42 0.51 16.11 13.65
N LYS A 43 1.66 16.10 14.35
CA LYS A 43 1.83 15.45 15.66
C LYS A 43 1.04 16.07 16.80
N LYS A 44 0.57 17.31 16.65
CA LYS A 44 -0.14 18.03 17.72
C LYS A 44 -1.44 17.29 18.11
N PRO A 45 -1.83 17.30 19.40
CA PRO A 45 -3.04 16.59 19.84
C PRO A 45 -4.32 17.01 19.12
N ASP A 46 -4.47 18.29 18.77
CA ASP A 46 -5.61 18.83 18.04
C ASP A 46 -5.66 18.38 16.56
N GLN A 47 -4.56 17.84 16.04
CA GLN A 47 -4.44 17.33 14.68
C GLN A 47 -4.62 15.80 14.58
N GLU A 48 -4.84 15.09 15.70
CA GLU A 48 -4.94 13.62 15.71
C GLU A 48 -5.99 13.10 14.72
N ALA A 49 -7.20 13.67 14.73
CA ALA A 49 -8.26 13.26 13.82
C ALA A 49 -7.90 13.51 12.34
N HIS A 50 -7.24 14.63 12.05
CA HIS A 50 -6.80 14.97 10.71
C HIS A 50 -5.69 14.04 10.22
N ARG A 51 -4.67 13.80 11.06
CA ARG A 51 -3.58 12.86 10.80
C ARG A 51 -4.10 11.45 10.52
N ARG A 52 -5.04 10.95 11.33
CA ARG A 52 -5.66 9.63 11.10
C ARG A 52 -6.42 9.55 9.77
N LYS A 53 -7.14 10.60 9.41
CA LYS A 53 -7.81 10.65 8.10
C LYS A 53 -6.82 10.58 6.94
N LEU A 54 -5.71 11.32 7.01
CA LEU A 54 -4.66 11.28 5.99
C LEU A 54 -4.00 9.90 5.90
N LEU A 55 -3.77 9.24 7.04
CA LEU A 55 -3.26 7.86 7.08
C LEU A 55 -4.23 6.88 6.43
N GLU A 56 -5.53 6.97 6.76
CA GLU A 56 -6.58 6.15 6.15
C GLU A 56 -6.66 6.35 4.63
N GLU A 57 -6.59 7.59 4.15
CA GLU A 57 -6.60 7.93 2.73
C GLU A 57 -5.35 7.40 2.01
N THR A 58 -4.15 7.60 2.60
CA THR A 58 -2.87 7.15 2.03
C THR A 58 -2.80 5.63 1.92
N ILE A 59 -3.18 4.93 2.98
CA ILE A 59 -3.20 3.46 2.99
C ILE A 59 -4.29 2.98 2.03
N GLY A 60 -5.48 3.60 2.04
CA GLY A 60 -6.60 3.19 1.20
C GLY A 60 -6.37 3.29 -0.30
N GLN A 61 -5.37 4.04 -0.77
CA GLN A 61 -4.98 4.06 -2.19
C GLN A 61 -4.40 2.73 -2.69
N HIS A 62 -3.86 1.91 -1.79
CA HIS A 62 -3.14 0.69 -2.14
C HIS A 62 -3.81 -0.61 -1.63
N PHE A 63 -4.83 -0.50 -0.79
CA PHE A 63 -5.53 -1.65 -0.22
C PHE A 63 -6.94 -1.80 -0.80
N ASP A 64 -7.24 -2.98 -1.33
CA ASP A 64 -8.59 -3.38 -1.70
C ASP A 64 -9.35 -3.87 -0.46
N PHE A 65 -9.95 -2.93 0.27
CA PHE A 65 -10.71 -3.24 1.47
C PHE A 65 -11.95 -4.10 1.19
N GLU A 66 -12.50 -4.06 -0.02
CA GLU A 66 -13.64 -4.90 -0.38
C GLU A 66 -13.23 -6.37 -0.47
N GLU A 67 -12.17 -6.66 -1.22
CA GLU A 67 -11.64 -8.03 -1.33
C GLU A 67 -11.10 -8.54 0.02
N MET A 68 -10.46 -7.68 0.82
CA MET A 68 -10.03 -8.05 2.18
C MET A 68 -11.21 -8.37 3.10
N ALA A 69 -12.25 -7.54 3.10
CA ALA A 69 -13.45 -7.75 3.90
C ALA A 69 -14.18 -9.03 3.46
N LYS A 70 -14.36 -9.22 2.15
CA LYS A 70 -14.94 -10.42 1.56
C LYS A 70 -14.19 -11.70 1.95
N ARG A 71 -12.85 -11.68 1.89
CA ARG A 71 -12.02 -12.82 2.33
C ARG A 71 -12.13 -13.08 3.83
N SER A 72 -12.28 -12.03 4.63
CA SER A 72 -12.44 -12.15 6.09
C SER A 72 -13.81 -12.73 6.47
N LEU A 73 -14.88 -12.35 5.75
CA LEU A 73 -16.24 -12.82 5.99
C LEU A 73 -16.53 -14.20 5.36
N ALA A 74 -15.71 -14.59 4.37
CA ALA A 74 -15.71 -15.90 3.72
C ALA A 74 -17.12 -16.32 3.25
N ALA A 75 -17.60 -17.51 3.64
CA ALA A 75 -18.89 -18.04 3.22
C ALA A 75 -20.08 -17.14 3.60
N HIS A 76 -19.95 -16.33 4.66
CA HIS A 76 -21.01 -15.44 5.12
C HIS A 76 -21.21 -14.23 4.18
N TRP A 77 -20.21 -13.87 3.37
CA TRP A 77 -20.30 -12.79 2.39
C TRP A 77 -21.44 -13.02 1.38
N ARG A 78 -21.54 -14.23 0.83
CA ARG A 78 -22.46 -14.53 -0.27
C ARG A 78 -23.95 -14.29 0.06
N ASN A 79 -24.31 -14.43 1.33
CA ASN A 79 -25.71 -14.36 1.79
C ASN A 79 -26.06 -12.96 2.36
N ARG A 80 -25.24 -11.93 2.11
CA ARG A 80 -25.50 -10.55 2.48
C ARG A 80 -26.02 -9.77 1.27
N SER A 81 -26.84 -8.77 1.53
CA SER A 81 -27.24 -7.78 0.55
C SER A 81 -26.10 -6.81 0.21
N GLU A 82 -26.20 -6.14 -0.93
CA GLU A 82 -25.27 -5.07 -1.33
C GLU A 82 -25.13 -3.96 -0.28
N ALA A 83 -26.20 -3.66 0.46
CA ALA A 83 -26.16 -2.68 1.54
C ALA A 83 -25.33 -3.18 2.72
N GLU A 84 -25.52 -4.44 3.12
CA GLU A 84 -24.74 -5.08 4.18
C GLU A 84 -23.27 -5.27 3.78
N HIS A 85 -22.97 -5.52 2.50
CA HIS A 85 -21.58 -5.57 2.01
C HIS A 85 -20.88 -4.23 2.21
N ARG A 86 -21.50 -3.13 1.76
CA ARG A 86 -20.93 -1.78 1.92
C ARG A 86 -20.75 -1.41 3.39
N GLU A 87 -21.75 -1.70 4.22
CA GLU A 87 -21.66 -1.47 5.66
C GLU A 87 -20.53 -2.28 6.29
N PHE A 88 -20.40 -3.57 5.95
CA PHE A 88 -19.34 -4.42 6.47
C PHE A 88 -17.95 -3.94 6.05
N VAL A 89 -17.75 -3.53 4.80
CA VAL A 89 -16.48 -2.97 4.32
C VAL A 89 -16.08 -1.73 5.12
N GLN A 90 -17.03 -0.82 5.37
CA GLN A 90 -16.79 0.39 6.18
C GLN A 90 -16.43 0.05 7.63
N LEU A 91 -17.15 -0.90 8.25
CA LEU A 91 -16.87 -1.35 9.60
C LEU A 91 -15.51 -2.06 9.69
N PHE A 92 -15.16 -2.87 8.69
CA PHE A 92 -13.89 -3.57 8.60
C PHE A 92 -12.71 -2.58 8.49
N GLN A 93 -12.81 -1.58 7.61
CA GLN A 93 -11.81 -0.52 7.49
C GLN A 93 -11.67 0.26 8.80
N THR A 94 -12.78 0.63 9.43
CA THR A 94 -12.79 1.34 10.72
C THR A 94 -12.12 0.52 11.81
N LEU A 95 -12.39 -0.79 11.87
CA LEU A 95 -11.78 -1.70 12.81
C LEU A 95 -10.26 -1.74 12.63
N LEU A 96 -9.78 -1.95 11.40
CA LEU A 96 -8.34 -1.99 11.11
C LEU A 96 -7.67 -0.66 11.46
N SER A 97 -8.23 0.46 11.03
CA SER A 97 -7.71 1.79 11.35
C SER A 97 -7.57 1.97 12.86
N LYS A 98 -8.63 1.75 13.64
CA LYS A 98 -8.59 1.91 15.11
C LYS A 98 -7.62 0.94 15.80
N THR A 99 -7.50 -0.28 15.29
CA THR A 99 -6.64 -1.31 15.89
C THR A 99 -5.16 -1.00 15.71
N TYR A 100 -4.79 -0.42 14.56
CA TYR A 100 -3.38 -0.25 14.19
C TYR A 100 -2.90 1.20 14.18
N ALA A 101 -3.79 2.20 14.19
CA ALA A 101 -3.41 3.62 14.20
C ALA A 101 -2.43 3.94 15.33
N GLY A 102 -2.69 3.49 16.55
CA GLY A 102 -1.79 3.73 17.68
C GLY A 102 -0.39 3.14 17.49
N LYS A 103 -0.24 2.03 16.75
CA LYS A 103 1.09 1.46 16.45
C LYS A 103 1.84 2.32 15.43
N ILE A 104 1.14 2.84 14.42
CA ILE A 104 1.69 3.69 13.37
C ILE A 104 2.06 5.07 13.96
N GLU A 105 1.18 5.65 14.78
CA GLU A 105 1.38 6.96 15.42
C GLU A 105 2.50 6.94 16.48
N ASN A 106 2.77 5.78 17.09
CA ASN A 106 3.87 5.61 18.06
C ASN A 106 5.22 5.32 17.39
N TYR A 107 5.34 5.50 16.07
CA TYR A 107 6.61 5.41 15.36
C TYR A 107 7.67 6.29 16.04
N SER A 108 8.81 5.68 16.35
CA SER A 108 9.89 6.26 17.15
C SER A 108 11.24 6.26 16.43
N GLY A 109 11.24 6.00 15.12
CA GLY A 109 12.45 5.94 14.30
C GLY A 109 12.87 4.51 13.94
N GLU A 110 11.95 3.55 13.98
CA GLU A 110 12.20 2.17 13.58
C GLU A 110 12.64 2.09 12.11
N LYS A 111 13.64 1.27 11.82
CA LYS A 111 14.14 1.10 10.46
C LYS A 111 13.30 0.06 9.72
N VAL A 112 12.82 0.38 8.52
CA VAL A 112 12.18 -0.58 7.63
C VAL A 112 13.21 -1.18 6.68
N GLU A 113 13.41 -2.48 6.77
CA GLU A 113 14.27 -3.26 5.88
C GLU A 113 13.42 -4.03 4.87
N TYR A 114 13.80 -3.96 3.59
CA TYR A 114 13.11 -4.62 2.49
C TYR A 114 13.96 -5.82 2.08
N LEU A 115 13.50 -7.02 2.44
CA LEU A 115 14.31 -8.23 2.41
C LEU A 115 14.27 -8.91 1.04
N LYS A 116 13.06 -9.11 0.51
CA LYS A 116 12.86 -9.89 -0.71
C LYS A 116 11.56 -9.51 -1.41
N GLU A 117 11.62 -9.50 -2.73
CA GLU A 117 10.45 -9.48 -3.60
C GLU A 117 10.26 -10.84 -4.26
N ARG A 118 9.01 -11.29 -4.38
CA ARG A 118 8.63 -12.49 -5.13
C ARG A 118 7.48 -12.17 -6.07
N LEU A 119 7.68 -12.39 -7.36
CA LEU A 119 6.61 -12.36 -8.35
C LEU A 119 6.03 -13.77 -8.48
N ARG A 120 4.70 -13.89 -8.45
CA ARG A 120 3.95 -15.15 -8.62
C ARG A 120 2.74 -14.91 -9.50
N ASP A 121 2.79 -15.38 -10.74
CA ASP A 121 1.71 -15.26 -11.73
C ASP A 121 1.04 -13.87 -11.72
N SER A 122 -0.11 -13.76 -11.04
CA SER A 122 -0.93 -12.55 -10.95
C SER A 122 -0.75 -11.72 -9.68
N TYR A 123 0.20 -12.06 -8.80
CA TYR A 123 0.47 -11.31 -7.56
C TYR A 123 1.96 -11.22 -7.25
N ALA A 124 2.32 -10.23 -6.44
CA ALA A 124 3.64 -10.04 -5.88
C ALA A 124 3.61 -10.14 -4.35
N GLU A 125 4.75 -10.48 -3.77
CA GLU A 125 4.96 -10.42 -2.33
C GLU A 125 6.26 -9.66 -2.04
N VAL A 126 6.18 -8.67 -1.16
CA VAL A 126 7.33 -7.89 -0.67
C VAL A 126 7.48 -8.16 0.83
N GLN A 127 8.59 -8.80 1.19
CA GLN A 127 8.91 -9.11 2.58
C GLN A 127 9.69 -7.97 3.20
N THR A 128 9.23 -7.53 4.37
CA THR A 128 9.88 -6.46 5.13
C THR A 128 10.06 -6.84 6.57
N THR A 129 10.99 -6.16 7.22
CA THR A 129 11.18 -6.21 8.67
C THR A 129 11.29 -4.79 9.20
N ILE A 130 10.52 -4.50 10.26
CA ILE A 130 10.63 -3.28 11.04
C ILE A 130 11.53 -3.57 12.25
N VAL A 131 12.68 -2.90 12.32
CA VAL A 131 13.70 -3.09 13.34
C VAL A 131 13.72 -1.89 14.30
N SER A 132 13.56 -2.17 15.58
CA SER A 132 13.77 -1.22 16.68
C SER A 132 14.89 -1.73 17.60
N GLN A 133 15.31 -0.94 18.60
CA GLN A 133 16.29 -1.38 19.60
C GLN A 133 15.80 -2.58 20.45
N LYS A 134 14.48 -2.81 20.53
CA LYS A 134 13.86 -3.77 21.46
C LYS A 134 13.11 -4.91 20.76
N THR A 135 12.75 -4.74 19.50
CA THR A 135 11.83 -5.64 18.80
C THR A 135 12.09 -5.61 17.31
N GLU A 136 11.92 -6.77 16.68
CA GLU A 136 11.93 -6.99 15.25
C GLU A 136 10.55 -7.51 14.85
N ILE A 137 9.91 -6.90 13.85
CA ILE A 137 8.57 -7.25 13.38
C ILE A 137 8.62 -7.52 11.88
N SER A 138 8.30 -8.74 11.46
CA SER A 138 8.18 -9.08 10.04
C SER A 138 6.79 -8.72 9.50
N LEU A 139 6.75 -8.05 8.34
CA LEU A 139 5.54 -7.71 7.61
C LEU A 139 5.70 -8.05 6.13
N ASP A 140 4.81 -8.90 5.61
CA ASP A 140 4.79 -9.30 4.21
C ASP A 140 3.61 -8.62 3.50
N TYR A 141 3.89 -7.84 2.46
CA TYR A 141 2.89 -7.14 1.65
C TYR A 141 2.56 -7.97 0.41
N ARG A 142 1.27 -8.10 0.08
CA ARG A 142 0.79 -8.81 -1.11
C ARG A 142 0.07 -7.84 -2.03
N LEU A 143 0.50 -7.79 -3.29
CA LEU A 143 -0.01 -6.91 -4.35
C LEU A 143 -0.53 -7.75 -5.51
#